data_AF-A0A819EYL5-F1
#
_entry.id   AF-A0A819EYL5-F1
#
_cell.length_a   1.000
_cell.length_b   1.000
_cell.length_c   1.000
_cell.angle_alpha   90.00
_cell.angle_beta   90.00
_cell.angle_gamma   90.00
#
_symmetry.space_group_name_H-M   'P 1'
#
loop_
_entity.id
_entity.type
_entity.pdbx_description
1 polymer ?
#
loop_
_entity_poly.entity_id
_entity_poly.type
_entity_poly.pdbx_seq_one_letter_code
_entity_poly.pdbx_strand_id
1 'polypeptide(L)'
;MNPAEYHCVKGKKKLKTMMDSMQCYLKVSSGISGLVGALLLNCLNIKIRIYEQTENIQSIGFGLNLQPYCVKILYELGLKNELNEISIKTGKVLFYSRYGQLIFEDLRGLDGGYRWPMCSIHRGYLHQLLFRHVQQKLGHSSIKLSQK
;
A
#
# COMPACT_ATOMS: atom_id res chain seq x y z
N MET A 1 -19.27 -1.26 -10.87
CA MET A 1 -18.83 -0.83 -9.52
C MET A 1 -18.32 0.60 -9.55
N ASN A 2 -18.82 1.47 -8.69
CA ASN A 2 -18.61 2.92 -8.81
C ASN A 2 -17.43 3.32 -7.91
N PRO A 3 -16.48 4.18 -8.35
CA PRO A 3 -15.42 4.73 -7.47
C PRO A 3 -15.94 5.45 -6.21
N ALA A 4 -17.24 5.73 -6.14
CA ALA A 4 -17.91 6.31 -4.97
C ALA A 4 -18.18 5.33 -3.80
N GLU A 5 -17.98 4.02 -3.98
CA GLU A 5 -18.28 3.02 -2.92
C GLU A 5 -17.17 2.82 -1.88
N TYR A 6 -16.07 3.56 -1.98
CA TYR A 6 -15.21 3.82 -0.83
C TYR A 6 -15.77 4.99 -0.04
N HIS A 7 -17.00 4.80 0.41
CA HIS A 7 -17.49 5.55 1.54
C HIS A 7 -16.59 5.22 2.73
N CYS A 8 -15.71 6.18 3.05
CA CYS A 8 -15.25 6.40 4.42
C CYS A 8 -16.45 6.13 5.34
N VAL A 9 -16.42 5.00 6.04
CA VAL A 9 -17.58 4.42 6.73
C VAL A 9 -18.03 5.43 7.80
N LYS A 10 -18.98 6.28 7.43
CA LYS A 10 -19.63 7.24 8.34
C LYS A 10 -20.66 6.48 9.16
N GLY A 11 -20.28 6.11 10.39
CA GLY A 11 -21.17 5.60 11.43
C GLY A 11 -20.43 4.63 12.35
N LYS A 12 -20.32 4.83 13.67
CA LYS A 12 -21.38 5.16 14.63
C LYS A 12 -20.86 6.05 15.77
N LYS A 13 -21.64 7.07 16.13
CA LYS A 13 -21.40 8.11 17.16
C LYS A 13 -21.31 7.61 18.64
N LYS A 14 -21.06 6.33 18.93
CA LYS A 14 -21.22 5.78 20.29
C LYS A 14 -19.98 5.15 20.95
N LEU A 15 -18.77 5.49 20.48
CA LEU A 15 -17.49 5.10 21.10
C LEU A 15 -16.63 6.31 21.54
N LYS A 16 -17.16 7.53 21.40
CA LYS A 16 -16.38 8.76 21.52
C LYS A 16 -15.94 9.08 22.96
N THR A 17 -16.71 8.66 23.97
CA THR A 17 -16.51 9.13 25.35
C THR A 17 -15.56 8.26 26.19
N MET A 18 -15.19 7.07 25.71
CA MET A 18 -14.31 6.14 26.46
C MET A 18 -12.90 6.00 25.84
N MET A 19 -12.70 6.47 24.61
CA MET A 19 -11.42 6.44 23.89
C MET A 19 -10.63 7.77 23.97
N ASP A 20 -11.22 8.86 24.46
CA ASP A 20 -10.53 10.15 24.60
C ASP A 20 -9.57 10.18 25.80
N SER A 21 -9.77 9.32 26.81
CA SER A 21 -8.91 9.21 28.01
C SER A 21 -7.90 8.05 27.96
N MET A 22 -7.97 7.19 26.96
CA MET A 22 -7.07 6.05 26.80
C MET A 22 -6.47 6.08 25.39
N GLN A 23 -5.24 6.59 25.30
CA GLN A 23 -4.48 6.68 24.06
C GLN A 23 -4.05 5.27 23.62
N CYS A 24 -4.96 4.54 22.96
CA CYS A 24 -4.64 3.26 22.35
C CYS A 24 -3.88 3.52 21.04
N TYR A 25 -2.57 3.41 21.10
CA TYR A 25 -1.71 3.51 19.91
C TYR A 25 -1.42 2.12 19.37
N LEU A 26 -1.79 1.87 18.12
CA LEU A 26 -1.35 0.67 17.41
C LEU A 26 0.11 0.87 16.97
N LYS A 27 0.99 -0.05 17.34
CA LYS A 27 2.38 -0.11 16.86
C LYS A 27 2.39 -0.86 15.53
N VAL A 28 2.77 -0.18 14.46
CA VAL A 28 2.98 -0.79 13.14
C VAL A 28 4.43 -0.63 12.70
N SER A 29 4.93 -1.61 11.95
CA SER A 29 6.24 -1.50 11.32
C SER A 29 6.20 -0.53 10.14
N SER A 30 7.34 0.01 9.77
CA SER A 30 7.54 0.89 8.62
C SER A 30 7.81 0.13 7.31
N GLY A 31 7.57 -1.18 7.27
CA GLY A 31 7.54 -1.93 6.01
C GLY A 31 6.35 -1.53 5.14
N ILE A 32 6.32 -1.98 3.88
CA ILE A 32 5.24 -1.68 2.92
C ILE A 32 3.85 -1.96 3.52
N SER A 33 3.67 -3.14 4.13
CA SER A 33 2.40 -3.54 4.75
C SER A 33 2.01 -2.64 5.92
N GLY A 34 2.95 -2.27 6.78
CA GLY A 34 2.67 -1.42 7.94
C GLY A 34 2.42 0.04 7.57
N LEU A 35 3.08 0.57 6.53
CA LEU A 35 2.77 1.89 5.95
C LEU A 35 1.37 1.90 5.32
N VAL A 36 1.01 0.89 4.53
CA VAL A 36 -0.36 0.75 3.98
C VAL A 36 -1.37 0.62 5.11
N GLY A 37 -1.09 -0.20 6.13
CA GLY A 37 -1.92 -0.35 7.32
C GLY A 37 -2.13 0.96 8.07
N ALA A 38 -1.07 1.75 8.26
CA ALA A 38 -1.16 3.07 8.89
C ALA A 38 -2.07 4.02 8.10
N LEU A 39 -1.97 4.04 6.77
CA LEU A 39 -2.85 4.85 5.92
C LEU A 39 -4.31 4.41 6.04
N LEU A 40 -4.57 3.10 6.00
CA LEU A 40 -5.93 2.55 6.14
C LEU A 40 -6.54 2.84 7.52
N LEU A 41 -5.76 2.66 8.59
CA LEU A 41 -6.22 2.95 9.96
C LEU A 41 -6.44 4.46 10.16
N ASN A 42 -5.63 5.30 9.52
CA ASN A 42 -5.83 6.76 9.52
C ASN A 42 -7.15 7.14 8.82
N CYS A 43 -7.53 6.46 7.73
CA CYS A 43 -8.85 6.64 7.12
C CYS A 43 -10.01 6.28 8.07
N LEU A 44 -9.76 5.45 9.08
CA LEU A 44 -10.73 5.10 10.14
C LEU A 44 -10.67 6.04 11.36
N ASN A 45 -9.87 7.11 11.32
CA ASN A 45 -9.63 8.05 12.42
C ASN A 45 -9.04 7.40 13.68
N ILE A 46 -8.31 6.30 13.53
CA ILE A 46 -7.59 5.65 14.62
C ILE A 46 -6.21 6.32 14.73
N LYS A 47 -5.77 6.70 15.93
CA LYS A 47 -4.43 7.26 16.15
C LYS A 47 -3.39 6.14 16.10
N ILE A 48 -2.38 6.27 15.23
CA ILE A 48 -1.33 5.26 15.03
C ILE A 48 0.04 5.88 15.25
N ARG A 49 0.99 5.08 15.73
CA ARG A 49 2.41 5.43 15.69
C ARG A 49 3.18 4.34 14.95
N ILE A 50 3.97 4.76 13.98
CA ILE A 50 4.80 3.88 13.17
C ILE A 50 6.18 3.84 13.82
N TYR A 51 6.74 2.65 13.94
CA TYR A 51 8.06 2.43 14.53
C TYR A 51 8.93 1.70 13.52
N GLU A 52 10.15 2.22 13.34
CA GLU A 52 11.21 1.62 12.52
C GLU A 52 12.37 1.23 13.44
N GLN A 53 12.89 0.03 13.24
CA GLN A 53 14.06 -0.45 13.97
C GLN A 53 15.35 0.13 13.38
N THR A 54 15.38 0.42 12.07
CA THR A 54 16.56 1.00 11.41
C THR A 54 16.69 2.51 11.66
N GLU A 55 17.93 2.98 11.74
CA GLU A 55 18.25 4.40 11.88
C GLU A 55 18.04 5.18 10.58
N ASN A 56 18.11 4.48 9.44
CA ASN A 56 17.92 5.05 8.13
C ASN A 56 17.00 4.16 7.28
N ILE A 57 16.07 4.79 6.57
CA ILE A 57 15.17 4.11 5.64
C ILE A 57 15.88 4.04 4.29
N GLN A 58 16.48 2.90 4.03
CA GLN A 58 17.15 2.66 2.75
C GLN A 58 16.20 1.97 1.78
N SER A 59 16.09 2.54 0.58
CA SER A 59 15.33 1.96 -0.54
C SER A 59 16.11 0.86 -1.24
N ILE A 60 16.42 -0.22 -0.52
CA ILE A 60 17.01 -1.43 -1.10
C ILE A 60 15.87 -2.36 -1.54
N GLY A 61 15.97 -2.89 -2.75
CA GLY A 61 15.01 -3.89 -3.19
C GLY A 61 15.21 -4.36 -4.62
N PHE A 62 14.36 -5.31 -4.99
CA PHE A 62 14.21 -5.89 -6.31
C PHE A 62 12.80 -5.56 -6.84
N GLY A 63 12.52 -5.95 -8.08
CA GLY A 63 11.18 -5.84 -8.66
C GLY A 63 10.17 -6.76 -7.97
N LEU A 64 8.99 -6.24 -7.63
CA LEU A 64 7.87 -7.01 -7.11
C LEU A 64 6.63 -6.85 -7.99
N ASN A 65 5.69 -7.79 -7.85
CA ASN A 65 4.41 -7.73 -8.53
C ASN A 65 3.28 -7.42 -7.53
N LEU A 66 2.54 -6.36 -7.82
CA LEU A 66 1.29 -6.00 -7.15
C LEU A 66 0.13 -6.61 -7.94
N GLN A 67 -0.63 -7.48 -7.27
CA GLN A 67 -1.84 -8.05 -7.84
C GLN A 67 -2.94 -6.98 -7.98
N PRO A 68 -3.93 -7.17 -8.88
CA PRO A 68 -5.04 -6.22 -9.09
C PRO A 68 -5.72 -5.75 -7.81
N TYR A 69 -5.93 -6.65 -6.84
CA TYR A 69 -6.56 -6.31 -5.57
C TYR A 69 -5.69 -5.42 -4.69
N CYS A 70 -4.36 -5.56 -4.73
CA CYS A 70 -3.45 -4.66 -4.03
C CYS A 70 -3.45 -3.27 -4.68
N VAL A 71 -3.42 -3.22 -6.03
CA VAL A 71 -3.47 -1.96 -6.78
C VAL A 71 -4.77 -1.20 -6.53
N LYS A 72 -5.90 -1.92 -6.44
CA LYS A 72 -7.20 -1.37 -6.04
C LYS A 72 -7.09 -0.55 -4.74
N ILE A 73 -6.56 -1.15 -3.68
CA ILE A 73 -6.42 -0.48 -2.37
C ILE A 73 -5.51 0.75 -2.48
N LEU A 74 -4.38 0.66 -3.19
CA LEU A 74 -3.48 1.81 -3.36
C LEU A 74 -4.13 2.94 -4.15
N TYR A 75 -4.93 2.63 -5.17
CA TYR A 75 -5.70 3.63 -5.92
C TYR A 75 -6.73 4.33 -5.03
N GLU A 76 -7.37 3.59 -4.13
CA GLU A 76 -8.37 4.14 -3.19
C GLU A 76 -7.73 4.98 -2.08
N LEU A 77 -6.47 4.69 -1.74
CA LEU A 77 -5.64 5.57 -0.92
C LEU A 77 -5.16 6.82 -1.66
N GLY A 78 -5.55 7.00 -2.93
CA GLY A 78 -5.23 8.19 -3.72
C GLY A 78 -3.88 8.14 -4.42
N LEU A 79 -3.19 6.98 -4.44
CA LEU A 79 -1.85 6.83 -5.01
C LEU A 79 -1.84 6.47 -6.49
N LYS A 80 -2.98 6.62 -7.20
CA LYS A 80 -3.15 6.11 -8.57
C LYS A 80 -2.12 6.68 -9.54
N ASN A 81 -1.90 7.99 -9.52
CA ASN A 81 -1.07 8.65 -10.51
C ASN A 81 0.39 8.32 -10.28
N GLU A 82 0.85 8.51 -9.05
CA GLU A 82 2.22 8.24 -8.64
C GLU A 82 2.57 6.76 -8.81
N LEU A 83 1.64 5.83 -8.50
CA LEU A 83 1.87 4.40 -8.73
C LEU A 83 2.02 4.08 -10.22
N ASN A 84 1.24 4.73 -11.09
CA ASN A 84 1.34 4.53 -12.54
C ASN A 84 2.63 5.10 -13.14
N GLU A 85 3.22 6.13 -12.52
CA GLU A 85 4.49 6.70 -12.97
C GLU A 85 5.69 5.80 -12.64
N ILE A 86 5.62 5.07 -11.52
CA ILE A 86 6.74 4.27 -11.01
C ILE A 86 6.58 2.75 -11.25
N SER A 87 5.54 2.32 -11.97
CA SER A 87 5.26 0.90 -12.22
C SER A 87 4.90 0.60 -13.67
N ILE A 88 5.10 -0.65 -14.05
CA ILE A 88 4.71 -1.20 -15.36
C ILE A 88 3.40 -1.96 -15.18
N LYS A 89 2.40 -1.69 -16.02
CA LYS A 89 1.14 -2.46 -16.05
C LYS A 89 1.37 -3.75 -16.82
N THR A 90 1.51 -4.84 -16.09
CA THR A 90 1.85 -6.16 -16.64
C THR A 90 0.59 -6.82 -17.19
N GLY A 91 0.57 -6.99 -18.52
CA GLY A 91 -0.56 -7.56 -19.26
C GLY A 91 -0.56 -9.09 -19.34
N LYS A 92 0.59 -9.74 -19.15
CA LYS A 92 0.70 -11.20 -19.21
C LYS A 92 1.88 -11.77 -18.43
N VAL A 93 1.75 -13.03 -18.06
CA VAL A 93 2.85 -13.88 -17.55
C VAL A 93 2.99 -15.06 -18.50
N LEU A 94 4.23 -15.30 -18.93
CA LEU A 94 4.59 -16.35 -19.87
C LEU A 94 5.52 -17.34 -19.19
N PHE A 95 5.26 -18.62 -19.37
CA PHE A 95 6.14 -19.70 -18.92
C PHE A 95 6.77 -20.35 -20.13
N TYR A 96 8.10 -20.38 -20.14
CA TYR A 96 8.89 -20.99 -21.20
C TYR A 96 9.62 -22.23 -20.66
N SER A 97 9.80 -23.23 -21.53
CA SER A 97 10.70 -24.34 -21.25
C SER A 97 12.15 -23.84 -21.22
N ARG A 98 13.06 -24.66 -20.69
CA ARG A 98 14.50 -24.36 -20.73
C ARG A 98 15.08 -24.23 -22.14
N TYR A 99 14.33 -24.64 -23.17
CA TYR A 99 14.68 -24.53 -24.59
C TYR A 99 14.03 -23.32 -25.27
N GLY A 100 13.35 -22.44 -24.52
CA GLY A 100 12.72 -21.23 -25.04
C GLY A 100 11.36 -21.44 -25.71
N GLN A 101 10.75 -22.62 -25.57
CA GLN A 101 9.43 -22.89 -26.12
C GLN A 101 8.34 -22.42 -25.14
N LEU A 102 7.32 -21.73 -25.64
CA LEU A 102 6.19 -21.30 -24.82
C LEU A 102 5.41 -22.53 -24.32
N ILE A 103 5.26 -22.66 -23.01
CA ILE A 103 4.47 -23.71 -22.36
C ILE A 103 3.07 -23.19 -22.05
N PHE A 104 2.99 -22.00 -21.49
CA PHE A 104 1.74 -21.44 -20.98
C PHE A 104 1.78 -19.92 -21.01
N GLU A 105 0.66 -19.30 -21.36
CA GLU A 105 0.42 -17.87 -21.33
C GLU A 105 -0.81 -17.57 -20.48
N ASP A 106 -0.68 -16.62 -19.56
CA ASP A 106 -1.77 -16.17 -18.70
C ASP A 106 -1.90 -14.65 -18.78
N LEU A 107 -3.07 -14.16 -19.19
CA LEU A 107 -3.37 -12.74 -19.25
C LEU A 107 -3.59 -12.17 -17.85
N ARG A 108 -3.05 -10.99 -17.58
CA ARG A 108 -3.00 -10.37 -16.26
C ARG A 108 -3.58 -8.97 -16.27
N GLY A 109 -3.98 -8.53 -15.08
CA GLY A 109 -4.51 -7.17 -14.90
C GLY A 109 -5.68 -6.90 -15.83
N LEU A 110 -5.62 -5.78 -16.54
CA LEU A 110 -6.69 -5.35 -17.43
C LEU A 110 -6.92 -6.33 -18.59
N ASP A 111 -5.84 -6.88 -19.16
CA ASP A 111 -5.91 -7.80 -20.30
C ASP A 111 -6.52 -9.16 -19.89
N GLY A 112 -6.33 -9.56 -18.62
CA GLY A 112 -6.96 -10.73 -18.02
C GLY A 112 -8.41 -10.50 -17.56
N GLY A 113 -9.03 -9.37 -17.91
CA GLY A 113 -10.41 -9.03 -17.53
C GLY A 113 -10.58 -8.49 -16.11
N TYR A 114 -9.49 -8.24 -15.38
CA TYR A 114 -9.58 -7.57 -14.07
C TYR A 114 -9.86 -6.09 -14.25
N ARG A 115 -10.53 -5.53 -13.26
CA ARG A 115 -10.87 -4.10 -13.23
C ARG A 115 -9.70 -3.18 -12.88
N TRP A 116 -8.67 -3.72 -12.25
CA TRP A 116 -7.44 -3.01 -11.89
C TRP A 116 -6.24 -3.71 -12.52
N PRO A 117 -5.18 -2.97 -12.89
CA PRO A 117 -4.01 -3.60 -13.49
C PRO A 117 -3.25 -4.44 -12.47
N MET A 118 -2.49 -5.41 -12.97
CA MET A 118 -1.35 -5.98 -12.25
C MET A 118 -0.16 -5.07 -12.52
N CYS A 119 0.59 -4.70 -11.50
CA CYS A 119 1.72 -3.77 -11.63
C CYS A 119 3.03 -4.43 -11.22
N SER A 120 4.06 -4.36 -12.06
CA SER A 120 5.45 -4.66 -11.69
C SER A 120 6.17 -3.38 -11.28
N ILE A 121 6.80 -3.35 -10.11
CA ILE A 121 7.35 -2.13 -9.50
C ILE A 121 8.62 -2.43 -8.70
N HIS A 122 9.57 -1.49 -8.68
CA HIS A 122 10.73 -1.59 -7.79
C HIS A 122 10.30 -1.40 -6.33
N ARG A 123 10.60 -2.38 -5.45
CA ARG A 123 10.19 -2.35 -4.04
C ARG A 123 10.57 -1.05 -3.33
N GLY A 124 11.78 -0.54 -3.58
CA GLY A 124 12.27 0.69 -2.97
C GLY A 124 11.43 1.92 -3.33
N TYR A 125 10.95 2.01 -4.58
CA TYR A 125 10.12 3.14 -5.02
C TYR A 125 8.72 3.06 -4.42
N LEU A 126 8.15 1.86 -4.34
CA LEU A 126 6.87 1.65 -3.67
C LEU A 126 6.94 2.07 -2.19
N HIS A 127 8.00 1.65 -1.50
CA HIS A 127 8.23 2.00 -0.10
C HIS A 127 8.34 3.52 0.08
N GLN A 128 9.18 4.19 -0.70
CA GLN A 128 9.34 5.64 -0.64
C GLN A 128 8.05 6.41 -0.97
N LEU A 129 7.27 5.94 -1.95
CA LEU A 129 5.96 6.51 -2.26
C LEU A 129 5.04 6.44 -1.04
N LEU A 130 4.90 5.25 -0.45
CA LEU A 130 4.06 5.03 0.73
C LEU A 130 4.54 5.85 1.93
N PHE A 131 5.85 5.89 2.15
CA PHE A 131 6.46 6.62 3.26
C PHE A 131 6.16 8.12 3.15
N ARG A 132 6.39 8.73 1.98
CA ARG A 132 6.05 10.13 1.73
C ARG A 132 4.56 10.40 1.94
N HIS A 133 3.69 9.50 1.47
CA HIS A 133 2.25 9.65 1.61
C HIS A 133 1.80 9.57 3.08
N VAL A 134 2.39 8.67 3.87
CA VAL A 134 2.19 8.61 5.33
C VAL A 134 2.61 9.93 5.99
N GLN A 135 3.80 10.46 5.68
CA GLN A 135 4.26 11.73 6.24
C GLN A 135 3.31 12.88 5.92
N GLN A 136 2.76 12.92 4.70
CA GLN A 136 1.78 13.93 4.28
C GLN A 136 0.44 13.80 5.01
N LYS A 137 -0.04 12.57 5.27
CA LYS A 137 -1.37 12.33 5.85
C LYS A 137 -1.40 12.29 7.38
N LEU A 138 -0.38 11.71 8.01
CA LEU A 138 -0.29 11.51 9.46
C LEU A 138 0.68 12.49 10.14
N GLY A 139 1.46 13.24 9.36
CA GLY A 139 2.48 14.16 9.86
C GLY A 139 3.80 13.48 10.22
N HIS A 140 4.89 14.26 10.23
CA HIS A 140 6.25 13.76 10.45
C HIS A 140 6.46 13.12 11.83
N SER A 141 5.72 13.55 12.85
CA SER A 141 5.82 13.03 14.21
C SER A 141 5.20 11.64 14.40
N SER A 142 4.47 11.13 13.40
CA SER A 142 3.84 9.81 13.42
C SER A 142 4.83 8.66 13.26
N ILE A 143 6.03 8.93 12.75
CA ILE A 143 7.09 7.95 12.51
C ILE A 143 8.20 8.13 13.54
N LYS A 144 8.51 7.08 14.30
CA LYS A 144 9.60 7.04 15.27
C LYS A 144 10.68 6.08 14.76
N LEU A 145 11.84 6.63 14.42
CA LEU A 145 13.04 5.88 14.05
C LEU A 145 13.82 5.47 15.30
N SER A 146 14.68 4.46 15.17
CA SER A 146 15.69 4.06 16.17
C SER A 146 15.13 3.66 17.54
N GLN A 147 14.04 2.88 17.57
CA GLN A 147 13.61 2.26 18.82
C GLN A 147 14.13 0.84 18.93
N LYS A 148 15.13 0.65 19.80
CA LYS A 148 15.52 -0.65 20.35
C LYS A 148 14.41 -1.23 21.23
#